data_AF-A0A9D8C485-F1
#
_entry.id   AF-A0A9D8C485-F1
#
_cell.length_a   1.000
_cell.length_b   1.000
_cell.length_c   1.000
_cell.angle_alpha   90.00
_cell.angle_beta   90.00
_cell.angle_gamma   90.00
#
_symmetry.space_group_name_H-M   'P 1'
#
loop_
_entity.id
_entity.type
_entity.pdbx_description
1 polymer ?
#
loop_
_entity_poly.entity_id
_entity_poly.type
_entity_poly.pdbx_seq_one_letter_code
_entity_poly.pdbx_strand_id
1 'polypeptide(L)'
;MANLATLRKLGFTFSADNVTAVADTEIVTLARHGFRHVKINAAEMLAQEKAPRTALHVAEWSERCKRGGMELIAEKFEEESQAVRLMELNVALAQGFLFGEPRPLRERT
;
A
#
# COMPACT_ATOMS: atom_id res chain seq x y z
N MET A 1 7.81 -8.34 -18.39
CA MET A 1 6.56 -9.08 -18.09
C MET A 1 6.73 -10.60 -18.01
N ALA A 2 7.57 -11.24 -18.84
CA ALA A 2 7.75 -12.70 -18.81
C ALA A 2 8.14 -13.27 -17.43
N ASN A 3 9.05 -12.62 -16.70
CA ASN A 3 9.49 -13.09 -15.38
C ASN A 3 8.39 -13.03 -14.30
N LEU A 4 7.56 -11.97 -14.30
CA LEU A 4 6.42 -11.86 -13.38
C LEU A 4 5.37 -12.94 -13.66
N ALA A 5 5.09 -13.22 -14.93
CA ALA A 5 4.17 -14.29 -15.31
C ALA A 5 4.68 -15.67 -14.83
N THR A 6 5.98 -15.93 -14.95
CA THR A 6 6.59 -17.17 -14.44
C THR A 6 6.48 -17.28 -12.92
N LEU A 7 6.86 -16.23 -12.17
CA LEU A 7 6.76 -16.23 -10.71
C LEU A 7 5.31 -16.39 -10.24
N ARG A 8 4.35 -15.77 -10.92
CA ARG A 8 2.92 -15.94 -10.60
C ARG A 8 2.47 -17.38 -10.83
N LYS A 9 2.90 -18.02 -11.93
CA LYS A 9 2.60 -19.44 -12.19
C LYS A 9 3.15 -20.36 -11.10
N LEU A 10 4.25 -19.97 -10.46
CA LEU A 10 4.84 -20.67 -9.32
C LEU A 10 4.14 -20.37 -7.98
N GLY A 11 3.11 -19.51 -7.97
CA GLY A 11 2.32 -19.20 -6.78
C GLY A 11 2.81 -17.98 -5.99
N PHE A 12 3.82 -17.25 -6.46
CA PHE A 12 4.24 -16.01 -5.80
C PHE A 12 3.19 -14.91 -5.97
N THR A 13 3.00 -14.12 -4.91
CA THR A 13 2.22 -12.88 -4.91
C THR A 13 3.14 -11.68 -4.95
N PHE A 14 2.72 -10.60 -5.59
CA PHE A 14 3.53 -9.39 -5.71
C PHE A 14 3.00 -8.24 -4.87
N SER A 15 3.92 -7.33 -4.51
CA SER A 15 3.61 -6.03 -3.92
C SER A 15 4.18 -4.95 -4.82
N ALA A 16 3.41 -3.90 -5.10
CA ALA A 16 3.90 -2.69 -5.73
C ALA A 16 4.35 -1.74 -4.63
N ASP A 17 5.62 -1.34 -4.68
CA ASP A 17 6.25 -0.52 -3.63
C ASP A 17 6.50 0.90 -4.12
N ASN A 18 6.56 1.85 -3.18
CA ASN A 18 6.86 3.26 -3.44
C ASN A 18 5.95 3.91 -4.50
N VAL A 19 4.63 3.65 -4.41
CA VAL A 19 3.65 4.21 -5.35
C VAL A 19 3.32 5.65 -4.97
N THR A 20 3.69 6.59 -5.84
CA THR A 20 3.49 8.03 -5.62
C THR A 20 2.34 8.62 -6.47
N ALA A 21 2.12 8.09 -7.67
CA ALA A 21 1.07 8.51 -8.61
C ALA A 21 -0.22 7.70 -8.42
N VAL A 22 -0.86 7.91 -7.27
CA VAL A 22 -2.06 7.16 -6.82
C VAL A 22 -3.21 7.24 -7.83
N ALA A 23 -3.46 8.43 -8.39
CA ALA A 23 -4.53 8.67 -9.35
C ALA A 23 -4.36 7.88 -10.66
N ASP A 24 -3.11 7.74 -11.14
CA ASP A 24 -2.76 7.08 -12.41
C ASP A 24 -2.55 5.57 -12.27
N THR A 25 -2.61 5.05 -11.04
CA THR A 25 -2.34 3.64 -10.77
C THR A 25 -3.58 2.78 -11.05
N GLU A 26 -3.47 1.93 -12.07
CA GLU A 26 -4.54 1.01 -12.48
C GLU A 26 -4.54 -0.29 -11.66
N ILE A 27 -5.23 -0.25 -10.51
CA ILE A 27 -5.38 -1.37 -9.57
C ILE A 27 -5.83 -2.67 -10.25
N VAL A 28 -6.82 -2.62 -11.14
CA VAL A 28 -7.34 -3.81 -11.82
C VAL A 28 -6.27 -4.46 -12.70
N THR A 29 -5.43 -3.65 -13.33
CA THR A 29 -4.31 -4.13 -14.15
C THR A 29 -3.25 -4.78 -13.26
N LEU A 30 -2.88 -4.15 -12.14
CA LEU A 30 -1.95 -4.74 -11.16
C LEU A 30 -2.46 -6.09 -10.63
N ALA A 31 -3.72 -6.15 -10.20
CA ALA A 31 -4.33 -7.39 -9.72
C ALA A 31 -4.28 -8.51 -10.77
N ARG A 32 -4.58 -8.19 -12.04
CA ARG A 32 -4.49 -9.13 -13.16
C ARG A 32 -3.07 -9.65 -13.40
N HIS A 33 -2.03 -8.94 -12.98
CA HIS A 33 -0.64 -9.38 -13.06
C HIS A 33 -0.15 -10.15 -11.82
N GLY A 34 -1.00 -10.36 -10.81
CA GLY A 34 -0.66 -11.12 -9.60
C GLY A 34 -0.21 -10.25 -8.42
N PHE A 35 -0.35 -8.92 -8.52
CA PHE A 35 -0.16 -8.05 -7.37
C PHE A 35 -1.33 -8.22 -6.40
N ARG A 36 -0.99 -8.35 -5.11
CA ARG A 36 -1.95 -8.45 -4.01
C ARG A 36 -1.82 -7.30 -3.02
N HIS A 37 -0.71 -6.57 -3.06
CA HIS A 37 -0.46 -5.44 -2.18
C HIS A 37 0.04 -4.24 -2.97
N VAL A 38 -0.29 -3.06 -2.47
CA VAL A 38 0.33 -1.80 -2.89
C VAL A 38 0.72 -0.99 -1.66
N LYS A 39 1.91 -0.39 -1.70
CA LYS A 39 2.47 0.37 -0.58
C LYS A 39 2.60 1.84 -0.93
N ILE A 40 2.14 2.70 -0.03
CA ILE A 40 2.27 4.16 -0.14
C ILE A 40 2.78 4.72 1.19
N ASN A 41 3.67 5.68 1.11
CA ASN A 41 4.09 6.49 2.26
C ASN A 41 2.91 7.22 2.90
N ALA A 42 2.70 7.02 4.21
CA ALA A 42 1.64 7.66 4.98
C ALA A 42 1.63 9.19 4.82
N ALA A 43 2.80 9.83 4.75
CA ALA A 43 2.89 11.28 4.55
C ALA A 43 2.35 11.72 3.19
N GLU A 44 2.57 10.93 2.14
CA GLU A 44 2.04 11.21 0.79
C GLU A 44 0.52 11.03 0.75
N MET A 45 0.00 9.99 1.40
CA MET A 45 -1.44 9.77 1.53
C MET A 45 -2.12 10.94 2.25
N LEU A 46 -1.54 11.39 3.37
CA LEU A 46 -2.05 12.52 4.15
C LEU A 46 -1.90 13.87 3.43
N ALA A 47 -0.90 14.02 2.56
CA ALA A 47 -0.76 15.21 1.72
C ALA A 47 -1.86 15.27 0.65
N GLN A 48 -2.17 14.13 0.01
CA GLN A 48 -3.24 14.03 -0.98
C GLN A 48 -4.62 14.27 -0.37
N GLU A 49 -4.82 13.86 0.88
CA GLU A 49 -6.03 14.13 1.65
C GLU A 49 -6.34 15.63 1.83
N LYS A 50 -5.30 16.47 1.91
CA LYS A 50 -5.44 17.92 2.08
C LYS A 50 -5.64 18.67 0.74
N ALA A 51 -5.53 17.96 -0.39
CA ALA A 51 -5.72 18.56 -1.71
C ALA A 51 -7.21 18.84 -2.00
N PRO A 52 -7.55 19.83 -2.85
CA PRO A 52 -8.94 20.13 -3.21
C PRO A 52 -9.68 18.92 -3.81
N ARG A 53 -11.01 18.87 -3.58
CA ARG A 53 -11.98 17.77 -3.82
C ARG A 53 -12.02 17.09 -5.21
N THR A 54 -11.11 17.40 -6.12
CA THR A 54 -10.93 16.68 -7.39
C THR A 54 -9.96 15.50 -7.28
N ALA A 55 -9.25 15.36 -6.16
CA ALA A 55 -8.40 14.21 -5.88
C ALA A 55 -9.23 13.03 -5.35
N LEU A 56 -9.15 11.89 -6.04
CA LEU A 56 -9.66 10.61 -5.58
C LEU A 56 -9.19 10.38 -4.12
N HIS A 57 -10.13 10.31 -3.19
CA HIS A 57 -9.82 10.29 -1.75
C HIS A 57 -9.10 9.00 -1.38
N VAL A 58 -8.16 9.03 -0.43
CA VAL A 58 -7.42 7.84 0.02
C VAL A 58 -8.36 6.67 0.36
N ALA A 59 -9.51 6.97 0.96
CA ALA A 59 -10.54 5.96 1.26
C ALA A 59 -11.13 5.32 -0.01
N GLU A 60 -11.39 6.09 -1.07
CA GLU A 60 -11.86 5.56 -2.35
C GLU A 60 -10.79 4.66 -2.99
N TRP A 61 -9.52 5.01 -2.85
CA TRP A 61 -8.43 4.20 -3.36
C TRP A 61 -8.26 2.90 -2.59
N SER A 62 -8.38 2.94 -1.26
CA SER A 62 -8.45 1.74 -0.41
C SER A 62 -9.60 0.82 -0.87
N GLU A 63 -10.77 1.40 -1.15
CA GLU A 63 -11.94 0.67 -1.62
C GLU A 63 -11.73 0.09 -3.03
N ARG A 64 -11.08 0.83 -3.94
CA ARG A 64 -10.67 0.32 -5.27
C ARG A 64 -9.71 -0.86 -5.14
N CYS A 65 -8.73 -0.78 -4.23
CA CYS A 65 -7.82 -1.90 -3.93
C CYS A 65 -8.61 -3.13 -3.49
N LYS A 66 -9.49 -2.99 -2.50
CA LYS A 66 -10.32 -4.09 -1.98
C LYS A 66 -11.16 -4.75 -3.06
N ARG A 67 -11.86 -3.97 -3.89
CA ARG A 67 -12.63 -4.50 -5.04
C ARG A 67 -11.76 -5.21 -6.08
N GLY A 68 -10.52 -4.76 -6.26
CA GLY A 68 -9.52 -5.41 -7.10
C GLY A 68 -8.92 -6.68 -6.50
N GLY A 69 -9.29 -7.06 -5.27
CA GLY A 69 -8.67 -8.18 -4.55
C GLY A 69 -7.26 -7.87 -4.04
N MET A 70 -6.91 -6.58 -3.92
CA MET A 70 -5.64 -6.09 -3.41
C MET A 70 -5.84 -5.38 -2.06
N GLU A 71 -4.76 -5.29 -1.28
CA GLU A 71 -4.73 -4.57 -0.02
C GLU A 71 -3.76 -3.39 -0.08
N LEU A 72 -4.17 -2.30 0.54
CA LEU A 72 -3.39 -1.08 0.68
C LEU A 72 -2.61 -1.13 1.99
N ILE A 73 -1.29 -0.97 1.89
CA ILE A 73 -0.39 -0.85 3.04
C ILE A 73 0.11 0.59 3.10
N ALA A 74 -0.23 1.29 4.16
CA ALA A 74 0.44 2.56 4.46
C ALA A 74 1.80 2.26 5.13
N GLU A 75 2.85 2.95 4.72
CA GLU A 75 4.21 2.74 5.23
C GLU A 75 4.84 4.01 5.81
N LYS A 76 5.95 3.83 6.54
CA LYS A 76 6.74 4.90 7.20
C LYS A 76 5.96 5.66 8.27
N PHE A 77 5.18 4.95 9.07
CA PHE A 77 4.59 5.51 10.29
C PHE A 77 5.63 5.77 11.36
N GLU A 78 5.68 7.00 11.85
CA GLU A 78 6.56 7.41 12.95
C GLU A 78 5.76 7.89 14.17
N GLU A 79 4.52 8.37 13.96
CA GLU A 79 3.68 8.92 15.03
C GLU A 79 2.26 8.32 15.07
N GLU A 80 1.73 8.15 16.28
CA GLU A 80 0.38 7.63 16.52
C GLU A 80 -0.72 8.51 15.91
N SER A 81 -0.51 9.82 15.85
CA SER A 81 -1.41 10.80 15.23
C SER A 81 -1.71 10.46 13.75
N GLN A 82 -0.71 9.96 13.02
CA GLN A 82 -0.83 9.54 11.63
C GLN A 82 -1.63 8.24 11.50
N ALA A 83 -1.44 7.31 12.43
CA ALA A 83 -2.14 6.03 12.46
C ALA A 83 -3.65 6.22 12.64
N VAL A 84 -4.06 7.09 13.59
CA VAL A 84 -5.47 7.41 13.81
C VAL A 84 -6.12 7.97 12.56
N ARG A 85 -5.46 8.93 11.89
CA ARG A 85 -6.01 9.54 10.68
C ARG A 85 -6.14 8.55 9.53
N LEU A 86 -5.23 7.59 9.37
CA LEU A 86 -5.31 6.59 8.29
C LEU A 86 -6.32 5.47 8.58
N MET A 87 -6.63 5.19 9.85
CA MET A 87 -7.76 4.33 10.20
C MET A 87 -9.09 4.92 9.75
N GLU A 88 -9.29 6.24 9.88
CA GLU A 88 -10.47 6.94 9.35
C GLU A 88 -10.61 6.80 7.83
N LEU A 89 -9.49 6.57 7.13
CA LEU A 89 -9.41 6.41 5.68
C LEU A 89 -9.54 4.96 5.20
N ASN A 90 -10.01 4.05 6.07
CA ASN A 90 -10.23 2.63 5.76
C ASN A 90 -8.99 1.87 5.28
N VAL A 91 -7.78 2.30 5.66
CA VAL A 91 -6.53 1.58 5.38
C VAL A 91 -6.37 0.45 6.41
N ALA A 92 -6.30 -0.80 5.94
CA ALA A 92 -6.32 -1.98 6.82
C ALA A 92 -4.94 -2.42 7.30
N LEU A 93 -3.89 -2.12 6.53
CA LEU A 93 -2.53 -2.55 6.80
C LEU A 93 -1.59 -1.35 6.96
N ALA A 94 -0.71 -1.42 7.94
CA ALA A 94 0.22 -0.35 8.26
C ALA A 94 1.60 -0.90 8.65
N GLN A 95 2.67 -0.21 8.25
CA GLN A 95 4.05 -0.53 8.58
C GLN A 95 4.85 0.73 8.94
N GLY A 96 5.61 0.70 10.03
CA GLY A 96 6.48 1.81 10.40
C GLY A 96 7.10 1.61 11.77
N PHE A 97 8.02 2.49 12.15
CA PHE A 97 8.72 2.42 13.44
C PHE A 97 7.77 2.51 14.62
N LEU A 98 6.63 3.19 14.45
CA LEU A 98 5.53 3.19 15.42
C LEU A 98 5.10 1.76 15.82
N PHE A 99 5.07 0.83 14.88
CA PHE A 99 4.63 -0.56 15.10
C PHE A 99 5.80 -1.50 15.45
N GLY A 100 7.03 -1.06 15.22
CA GLY A 100 8.24 -1.82 15.50
C GLY A 100 9.35 -1.55 14.49
N GLU A 101 10.56 -1.37 15.00
CA GLU A 101 11.75 -1.20 14.16
C GLU A 101 12.10 -2.50 13.41
N PRO A 102 12.77 -2.40 12.24
CA PRO A 102 13.29 -3.55 11.53
C PRO A 102 14.21 -4.39 12.43
N ARG A 103 13.86 -5.67 12.64
CA ARG A 103 14.65 -6.60 13.43
C ARG A 103 15.29 -7.66 12.53
N PRO A 104 16.54 -8.09 12.80
CA PRO A 104 17.14 -9.22 12.11
C PRO A 104 16.26 -10.47 12.24
N LEU A 105 16.02 -11.17 11.13
CA LEU A 105 15.19 -12.38 11.11
C LEU A 105 15.87 -13.58 11.78
N ARG A 106 17.19 -13.57 11.88
CA ARG A 106 17.99 -14.61 12.56
C ARG A 106 19.05 -13.92 13.42
N GLU A 107 19.26 -14.42 14.63
CA GLU A 107 20.48 -14.11 15.37
C GLU A 107 21.67 -14.58 14.52
N ARG A 108 22.68 -13.72 14.36
CA ARG A 108 23.95 -14.13 13.77
C ARG A 108 24.60 -15.11 14.75
N THR A 109 24.38 -16.41 14.58
CA THR A 109 25.27 -17.45 15.10
C THR A 109 26.60 -17.41 14.38
#